data_AF-A0A248JS54-F1
#
_entry.id   AF-A0A248JS54-F1
#
_cell.length_a   1.000
_cell.length_b   1.000
_cell.length_c   1.000
_cell.angle_alpha   90.00
_cell.angle_beta   90.00
_cell.angle_gamma   90.00
#
_symmetry.space_group_name_H-M   'P 1'
#
loop_
_entity.id
_entity.type
_entity.pdbx_description
1 polymer ?
#
loop_
_entity_poly.entity_id
_entity_poly.type
_entity_poly.pdbx_seq_one_letter_code
_entity_poly.pdbx_strand_id
1 'polypeptide(L)'
;MSRRNGVIIGGAALVVIAIAILYTRISIFVVQPIGSLPEGRTLVISRLNKMNFVDSADAMCARIQGGVNLLCRGMVLGTIVKNSTIYLRLPYSEWLYGISTDGKKYDR
;
A
#
# COMPACT_ATOMS: atom_id res chain seq x y z
N MET A 1 -41.47 14.41 7.88
CA MET A 1 -40.71 13.30 7.24
C MET A 1 -39.38 13.75 6.61
N SER A 2 -39.22 15.00 6.16
CA SER A 2 -37.98 15.50 5.51
C SER A 2 -36.74 15.67 6.43
N ARG A 3 -36.90 16.10 7.71
CA ARG A 3 -35.77 16.32 8.64
C ARG A 3 -34.96 15.05 8.96
N ARG A 4 -35.62 13.89 9.07
CA ARG A 4 -34.97 12.60 9.37
C ARG A 4 -34.08 12.15 8.21
N ASN A 5 -34.56 12.32 6.98
CA ASN A 5 -33.80 11.97 5.78
C ASN A 5 -32.62 12.92 5.57
N GLY A 6 -32.76 14.21 5.86
CA GLY A 6 -31.65 15.18 5.82
C GLY A 6 -30.52 14.88 6.81
N VAL A 7 -30.85 14.41 8.02
CA VAL A 7 -29.84 13.98 9.02
C VAL A 7 -29.17 12.67 8.62
N ILE A 8 -29.92 11.71 8.03
CA ILE A 8 -29.35 10.45 7.54
C ILE A 8 -28.42 10.68 6.35
N ILE A 9 -28.81 11.55 5.41
CA ILE A 9 -27.99 11.91 4.25
C ILE A 9 -26.74 12.69 4.68
N GLY A 10 -26.88 13.65 5.60
CA GLY A 10 -25.75 14.39 6.16
C GLY A 10 -24.78 13.50 6.96
N GLY A 11 -25.30 12.56 7.74
CA GLY A 11 -24.51 11.59 8.48
C GLY A 11 -23.78 10.60 7.56
N ALA A 12 -24.46 10.07 6.54
CA ALA A 12 -23.84 9.20 5.55
C ALA A 12 -22.73 9.91 4.76
N ALA A 13 -22.94 11.17 4.38
CA ALA A 13 -21.92 11.98 3.70
C ALA A 13 -20.67 12.17 4.57
N LEU A 14 -20.83 12.44 5.87
CA LEU A 14 -19.70 12.56 6.81
C LEU A 14 -18.91 11.25 6.94
N VAL A 15 -19.59 10.11 6.99
CA VAL A 15 -18.93 8.79 7.03
C VAL A 15 -18.13 8.52 5.76
N VAL A 16 -18.70 8.80 4.58
CA VAL A 16 -18.00 8.64 3.29
C VAL A 16 -16.76 9.54 3.23
N ILE A 17 -16.87 10.80 3.68
CA ILE A 17 -15.73 11.73 3.73
C ILE A 17 -14.66 11.21 4.70
N ALA A 18 -15.04 10.72 5.88
CA ALA A 18 -14.10 10.16 6.84
C ALA A 18 -13.37 8.93 6.28
N ILE A 19 -14.08 8.03 5.59
CA ILE A 19 -13.48 6.86 4.92
C ILE A 19 -12.53 7.32 3.81
N ALA A 20 -12.90 8.31 3.01
CA ALA A 20 -12.03 8.85 1.96
C ALA A 20 -10.74 9.45 2.54
N ILE A 21 -10.83 10.18 3.65
CA ILE A 21 -9.65 10.72 4.35
C ILE A 21 -8.77 9.58 4.85
N LEU A 22 -9.33 8.56 5.51
CA LEU A 22 -8.56 7.40 5.97
C LEU A 22 -7.89 6.65 4.82
N TYR A 23 -8.58 6.53 3.69
CA TYR A 23 -8.04 5.91 2.47
C TYR A 23 -6.80 6.64 1.93
N THR A 24 -6.69 7.96 2.14
CA THR A 24 -5.50 8.74 1.76
C THR A 24 -4.32 8.60 2.73
N ARG A 25 -4.56 8.14 3.96
CA ARG A 25 -3.54 8.07 5.03
C ARG A 25 -2.86 6.72 5.16
N ILE A 26 -3.43 5.66 4.59
CA ILE A 26 -2.96 4.27 4.76
C ILE A 26 -2.62 3.66 3.40
N SER A 27 -1.66 2.75 3.38
CA SER A 27 -1.34 1.91 2.21
C SER A 27 -1.04 0.48 2.63
N ILE A 28 -1.39 -0.46 1.77
CA ILE A 28 -1.03 -1.86 1.84
C ILE A 28 0.25 -2.04 1.02
N PHE A 29 1.34 -2.36 1.69
CA PHE A 29 2.65 -2.52 1.08
C PHE A 29 3.09 -3.97 1.08
N VAL A 30 3.26 -4.54 -0.10
CA VAL A 30 3.62 -5.93 -0.30
C VAL A 30 5.13 -6.05 -0.55
N VAL A 31 5.78 -6.85 0.29
CA VAL A 31 7.18 -7.24 0.15
C VAL A 31 7.20 -8.63 -0.47
N GLN A 32 7.61 -8.72 -1.74
CA GLN A 32 7.79 -10.02 -2.40
C GLN A 32 8.85 -10.84 -1.66
N PRO A 33 8.74 -12.18 -1.62
CA PRO A 33 9.84 -13.05 -1.27
C PRO A 33 11.14 -12.65 -1.97
N ILE A 34 12.16 -12.37 -1.18
CA ILE A 34 13.53 -12.08 -1.63
C ILE A 34 14.48 -13.05 -0.92
N GLY A 35 15.69 -13.26 -1.43
CA GLY A 35 16.63 -14.23 -0.84
C GLY A 35 16.87 -14.07 0.68
N SER A 36 16.80 -12.84 1.22
CA SER A 36 16.92 -12.55 2.65
C SER A 36 15.61 -12.59 3.45
N LEU A 37 14.46 -12.65 2.79
CA LEU A 37 13.12 -12.74 3.37
C LEU A 37 12.27 -13.71 2.52
N PRO A 38 12.48 -15.03 2.66
CA PRO A 38 11.93 -16.04 1.75
C PRO A 38 10.40 -16.15 1.79
N GLU A 39 9.78 -15.77 2.91
CA GLU A 39 8.32 -15.81 3.05
C GLU A 39 7.61 -14.60 2.43
N GLY A 40 8.36 -13.50 2.19
CA GLY A 40 7.75 -12.20 1.92
C GLY A 40 6.84 -11.73 3.07
N ARG A 41 6.22 -10.56 2.91
CA ARG A 41 5.32 -9.96 3.91
C ARG A 41 4.32 -9.03 3.24
N THR A 42 3.18 -8.81 3.86
CA THR A 42 2.29 -7.68 3.55
C THR A 42 2.21 -6.77 4.77
N LEU A 43 2.35 -5.47 4.57
CA LEU A 43 2.34 -4.46 5.64
C LEU A 43 1.16 -3.52 5.42
N VAL A 44 0.49 -3.13 6.51
CA VAL A 44 -0.41 -1.98 6.50
C VAL A 44 0.34 -0.84 7.14
N ILE A 45 0.64 0.21 6.36
CA ILE A 45 1.51 1.30 6.77
C ILE A 45 0.86 2.67 6.57
N SER A 46 1.38 3.68 7.23
CA SER A 46 1.07 5.07 6.89
C SER A 46 1.52 5.36 5.47
N ARG A 47 0.65 5.93 4.62
CA ARG A 47 0.97 6.23 3.22
C ARG A 47 2.12 7.24 3.13
N LEU A 48 3.13 6.92 2.35
CA LEU A 48 4.19 7.85 1.96
C LEU A 48 3.85 8.56 0.65
N ASN A 49 4.48 9.71 0.41
CA ASN A 49 4.34 10.43 -0.86
C ASN A 49 4.78 9.54 -2.03
N LYS A 50 4.02 9.56 -3.13
CA LYS A 50 4.23 8.73 -4.35
C LYS A 50 3.95 7.23 -4.20
N MET A 51 3.32 6.81 -3.10
CA MET A 51 2.79 5.45 -2.97
C MET A 51 1.33 5.37 -3.43
N ASN A 52 0.99 4.25 -4.06
CA ASN A 52 -0.39 3.86 -4.32
C ASN A 52 -1.04 3.24 -3.07
N PHE A 53 -2.35 3.02 -3.07
CA PHE A 53 -3.03 2.37 -1.95
C PHE A 53 -2.57 0.93 -1.75
N VAL A 54 -2.41 0.17 -2.85
CA VAL A 54 -1.70 -1.12 -2.84
C VAL A 54 -0.41 -0.92 -3.61
N ASP A 55 0.71 -1.19 -2.98
CA ASP A 55 2.02 -0.95 -3.57
C ASP A 55 3.03 -2.02 -3.16
N SER A 56 4.16 -2.08 -3.84
CA SER A 56 5.26 -2.98 -3.51
C SER A 56 6.61 -2.33 -3.82
N ALA A 57 7.68 -2.91 -3.30
CA ALA A 57 9.03 -2.42 -3.61
C ALA A 57 9.28 -2.44 -5.13
N ASP A 58 8.82 -3.48 -5.80
CA ASP A 58 9.03 -3.69 -7.23
C ASP A 58 8.23 -2.72 -8.08
N ALA A 59 6.97 -2.49 -7.70
CA ALA A 59 6.12 -1.51 -8.37
C ALA A 59 6.71 -0.09 -8.24
N MET A 60 7.18 0.27 -7.04
CA MET A 60 7.87 1.55 -6.83
C MET A 60 9.16 1.64 -7.65
N CYS A 61 9.97 0.60 -7.68
CA CYS A 61 11.20 0.56 -8.47
C CYS A 61 10.93 0.69 -9.98
N ALA A 62 9.94 -0.03 -10.49
CA ALA A 62 9.52 0.09 -11.88
C ALA A 62 9.09 1.53 -12.23
N ARG A 63 8.39 2.23 -11.32
CA ARG A 63 7.96 3.62 -11.54
C ARG A 63 9.07 4.65 -11.37
N ILE A 64 10.00 4.46 -10.43
CA ILE A 64 11.05 5.44 -10.10
C ILE A 64 12.21 5.38 -11.10
N GLN A 65 12.64 4.17 -11.49
CA GLN A 65 13.87 3.97 -12.27
C GLN A 65 13.67 3.13 -13.54
N GLY A 66 12.44 2.73 -13.87
CA GLY A 66 12.12 1.97 -15.08
C GLY A 66 12.44 0.47 -15.02
N GLY A 67 12.90 -0.05 -13.87
CA GLY A 67 13.27 -1.45 -13.70
C GLY A 67 13.43 -1.87 -12.25
N VAL A 68 13.48 -3.19 -12.00
CA VAL A 68 13.57 -3.76 -10.65
C VAL A 68 14.94 -4.39 -10.45
N ASN A 69 15.62 -4.01 -9.37
CA ASN A 69 16.88 -4.60 -8.94
C ASN A 69 16.97 -4.60 -7.41
N LEU A 70 17.90 -5.38 -6.86
CA LEU A 70 18.06 -5.55 -5.41
C LEU A 70 18.37 -4.24 -4.69
N LEU A 71 19.17 -3.36 -5.30
CA LEU A 71 19.52 -2.07 -4.69
C LEU A 71 18.28 -1.19 -4.51
N CYS A 72 17.44 -1.08 -5.54
CA CYS A 72 16.21 -0.31 -5.47
C CYS A 72 15.22 -0.90 -4.46
N ARG A 73 15.04 -2.23 -4.44
CA ARG A 73 14.23 -2.92 -3.41
C ARG A 73 14.70 -2.54 -2.01
N GLY A 74 16.01 -2.60 -1.78
CA GLY A 74 16.63 -2.21 -0.51
C GLY A 74 16.37 -0.75 -0.14
N MET A 75 16.53 0.18 -1.08
CA MET A 75 16.27 1.60 -0.84
C MET A 75 14.80 1.88 -0.51
N VAL A 76 13.86 1.27 -1.24
CA VAL A 76 12.42 1.44 -0.97
C VAL A 76 12.06 0.88 0.40
N LEU A 77 12.51 -0.33 0.71
CA LEU A 77 12.27 -0.95 2.02
C LEU A 77 12.88 -0.13 3.16
N GLY A 78 14.12 0.35 3.01
CA GLY A 78 14.77 1.22 3.98
C GLY A 78 14.01 2.53 4.19
N THR A 79 13.49 3.12 3.11
CA THR A 79 12.66 4.33 3.17
C THR A 79 11.36 4.08 3.92
N ILE A 80 10.71 2.94 3.70
CA ILE A 80 9.47 2.56 4.38
C ILE A 80 9.71 2.33 5.86
N VAL A 81 10.75 1.58 6.23
CA VAL A 81 11.10 1.34 7.64
C VAL A 81 11.40 2.66 8.37
N LYS A 82 12.05 3.62 7.70
CA LYS A 82 12.42 4.89 8.31
C LYS A 82 11.28 5.90 8.41
N ASN A 83 10.43 5.99 7.38
CA ASN A 83 9.50 7.11 7.23
C ASN A 83 8.03 6.74 7.39
N SER A 84 7.69 5.44 7.53
CA SER A 84 6.31 5.00 7.72
C SER A 84 6.09 4.35 9.09
N THR A 85 4.87 4.48 9.61
CA THR A 85 4.41 3.69 10.76
C THR A 85 3.81 2.39 10.26
N ILE A 86 4.28 1.25 10.77
CA ILE A 86 3.70 -0.06 10.49
C ILE A 86 2.56 -0.32 11.48
N TYR A 87 1.33 -0.36 10.98
CA TYR A 87 0.16 -0.68 11.78
C TYR A 87 -0.03 -2.18 11.94
N LEU A 88 0.12 -2.95 10.84
CA LEU A 88 -0.10 -4.39 10.82
C LEU A 88 0.92 -5.11 9.94
N ARG A 89 1.16 -6.38 10.28
CA ARG A 89 2.01 -7.30 9.53
C ARG A 89 1.20 -8.55 9.22
N LEU A 90 1.05 -8.83 7.93
CA LEU A 90 0.27 -9.93 7.39
C LEU A 90 1.21 -10.84 6.56
N PRO A 91 0.82 -12.11 6.33
CA PRO A 91 1.54 -12.97 5.40
C PRO A 91 1.56 -12.37 3.99
N TYR A 92 2.51 -12.83 3.17
CA TYR A 92 2.59 -12.45 1.78
C TYR A 92 1.30 -12.82 1.03
N SER A 93 0.89 -11.96 0.10
CA SER A 93 -0.24 -12.19 -0.80
C SER A 93 0.18 -11.94 -2.23
N GLU A 94 0.21 -13.00 -3.04
CA GLU A 94 0.54 -12.89 -4.47
C GLU A 94 -0.50 -12.07 -5.23
N TRP A 95 -1.77 -12.13 -4.82
CA TRP A 95 -2.83 -11.33 -5.42
C TRP A 95 -2.62 -9.83 -5.21
N LEU A 96 -2.31 -9.41 -3.97
CA LEU A 96 -2.01 -8.00 -3.69
C LEU A 96 -0.71 -7.54 -4.38
N TYR A 97 0.29 -8.43 -4.47
CA TYR A 97 1.50 -8.16 -5.24
C TYR A 97 1.18 -7.91 -6.72
N GLY A 98 0.37 -8.77 -7.35
CA GLY A 98 -0.05 -8.59 -8.74
C GLY A 98 -0.83 -7.29 -8.98
N ILE A 99 -1.67 -6.87 -8.04
CA ILE A 99 -2.33 -5.55 -8.12
C ILE A 99 -1.28 -4.42 -8.08
N SER A 100 -0.28 -4.51 -7.21
CA SER A 100 0.73 -3.46 -7.09
C SER A 100 1.57 -3.28 -8.36
N THR A 101 1.82 -4.36 -9.10
CA THR A 101 2.72 -4.39 -10.26
C THR A 101 1.97 -4.35 -11.60
N ASP A 102 0.67 -4.05 -11.60
CA ASP A 102 -0.19 -4.11 -12.78
C ASP A 102 -0.10 -5.47 -13.52
N GLY A 103 -0.03 -6.56 -12.74
CA GLY A 103 0.06 -7.93 -13.22
C GLY A 103 1.47 -8.39 -13.63
N LYS A 104 2.47 -7.51 -13.60
CA LYS A 104 3.85 -7.88 -13.93
C LYS A 104 4.47 -8.74 -12.83
N LYS A 105 5.24 -9.75 -13.22
CA LYS A 105 6.03 -10.56 -12.30
C LYS A 105 7.51 -10.19 -12.43
N TYR A 106 8.16 -9.98 -11.31
CA TYR A 106 9.60 -9.76 -11.23
C TYR A 106 10.27 -10.93 -10.50
N ASP A 107 11.49 -11.24 -10.89
CA ASP A 107 12.27 -12.31 -10.26
C ASP A 107 12.66 -11.96 -8.83
N ARG A 108 12.80 -13.00 -7.99
CA ARG A 108 13.03 -12.89 -6.54
C ARG A 108 14.47 -12.52 -6.22
#